data_AF-A0A954LJZ8-F1
#
_entry.id   AF-A0A954LJZ8-F1
#
_cell.length_a   1.000
_cell.length_b   1.000
_cell.length_c   1.000
_cell.angle_alpha   90.00
_cell.angle_beta   90.00
_cell.angle_gamma   90.00
#
_symmetry.space_group_name_H-M   'P 1'
#
loop_
_entity.id
_entity.type
_entity.pdbx_description
1 polymer ?
#
loop_
_entity_poly.entity_id
_entity_poly.type
_entity_poly.pdbx_seq_one_letter_code
_entity_poly.pdbx_strand_id
1 'polypeptide(L)' 'MFAPRFRVLVTAALLAVGWMMGSVHDASAQKKKPNVLVIWGDDIGTWNISHNSRGMMGYKT' A
#
# COMPACT_ATOMS: atom_id res chain seq x y z
N MET A 1 -47.73 20.34 17.06
CA MET A 1 -47.50 19.20 17.99
C MET A 1 -47.55 17.92 17.17
N PHE A 2 -46.40 17.36 16.77
CA PHE A 2 -46.38 16.18 15.89
C PHE A 2 -46.83 14.92 16.65
N ALA A 3 -47.66 14.09 16.02
CA ALA A 3 -48.17 12.86 16.62
C ALA A 3 -47.02 11.90 17.02
N PRO A 4 -47.13 11.17 18.14
CA PRO A 4 -46.03 10.34 18.68
C PRO A 4 -45.53 9.29 17.68
N ARG A 5 -46.42 8.74 16.84
CA ARG A 5 -46.09 7.84 15.74
C ARG A 5 -45.13 8.44 14.69
N PHE A 6 -45.23 9.74 14.42
CA PHE A 6 -44.36 10.42 13.46
C PHE A 6 -42.93 10.59 14.00
N ARG A 7 -42.80 10.86 15.31
CA ARG A 7 -41.50 11.00 15.98
C ARG A 7 -40.73 9.67 16.00
N VAL A 8 -41.42 8.57 16.30
CA VAL A 8 -40.82 7.22 16.34
C VAL A 8 -40.28 6.81 14.96
N LEU A 9 -41.02 7.09 13.89
CA LEU A 9 -40.59 6.78 12.53
C LEU A 9 -39.36 7.58 12.11
N VAL A 10 -39.30 8.87 12.45
CA VAL A 10 -38.14 9.72 12.15
C VAL A 10 -36.91 9.26 12.94
N THR A 11 -37.05 8.93 14.23
CA THR A 11 -35.93 8.43 15.02
C THR A 11 -35.44 7.07 14.53
N ALA A 12 -36.34 6.17 14.11
CA ALA A 12 -35.96 4.87 13.55
C ALA A 12 -35.22 5.04 12.22
N ALA A 13 -35.66 5.96 11.36
CA ALA A 13 -34.98 6.25 10.09
C ALA A 13 -33.57 6.82 10.31
N LEU A 14 -33.40 7.74 11.27
CA LEU A 14 -32.08 8.31 11.59
C LEU A 14 -31.11 7.26 12.15
N LEU A 15 -31.59 6.35 12.99
CA LEU A 15 -30.77 5.25 13.51
C LEU A 15 -30.36 4.26 12.41
N ALA A 16 -31.28 3.95 11.47
CA ALA A 16 -30.98 3.08 10.34
C ALA A 16 -29.90 3.67 9.40
N VAL A 17 -29.97 4.98 9.14
CA VAL A 17 -28.96 5.69 8.32
C VAL A 17 -27.60 5.71 9.03
N GLY A 18 -27.58 5.97 10.35
CA GLY A 18 -26.34 5.91 11.13
C GLY A 18 -25.68 4.54 11.13
N TRP A 19 -26.48 3.47 11.13
CA TRP A 19 -25.98 2.09 11.06
C TRP A 19 -25.40 1.75 9.68
N MET A 20 -26.03 2.23 8.60
CA MET A 20 -25.51 2.05 7.24
C MET A 20 -24.20 2.81 6.99
N MET A 21 -24.02 3.99 7.60
CA MET A 21 -22.80 4.80 7.42
C MET A 21 -21.58 4.26 8.17
N GLY A 22 -21.77 3.49 9.25
CA GLY A 22 -20.67 2.92 10.06
C GLY A 22 -19.95 1.73 9.45
N SER A 23 -20.41 1.21 8.30
CA SER A 23 -19.91 -0.04 7.69
C SER A 23 -18.91 0.17 6.56
N VAL A 24 -18.28 1.35 6.46
CA VAL A 24 -17.15 1.56 5.55
C VAL A 24 -15.93 0.84 6.12
N HIS A 25 -15.82 -0.44 5.79
CA HIS A 25 -14.58 -1.17 6.00
C HIS A 25 -13.60 -0.78 4.89
N ASP A 26 -12.48 -0.19 5.27
CA ASP A 26 -11.33 -0.06 4.36
C ASP A 26 -10.94 -1.46 3.91
N ALA A 27 -11.16 -1.76 2.62
CA ALA A 27 -10.61 -2.94 1.99
C ALA A 27 -9.09 -2.74 1.89
N SER A 28 -8.38 -2.98 2.99
CA SER A 28 -6.93 -2.97 2.99
C SER A 28 -6.48 -4.16 2.15
N ALA A 29 -6.20 -3.91 0.86
CA ALA A 29 -5.54 -4.89 0.03
C ALA A 29 -4.31 -5.38 0.81
N GLN A 30 -4.23 -6.69 1.05
CA GLN A 30 -3.15 -7.29 1.80
C GLN A 30 -1.84 -6.85 1.14
N LYS A 31 -1.10 -5.96 1.80
CA LYS A 31 0.13 -5.39 1.24
C LYS A 31 1.07 -6.55 1.00
N LYS A 32 1.28 -6.90 -0.28
CA LYS A 32 2.18 -7.99 -0.65
C LYS A 32 3.54 -7.71 -0.01
N LYS A 33 4.10 -8.71 0.67
CA LYS A 33 5.43 -8.59 1.26
C LYS A 33 6.42 -8.20 0.15
N PRO A 34 7.20 -7.11 0.30
CA PRO A 34 8.20 -6.78 -0.70
C PRO A 34 9.27 -7.87 -0.73
N ASN A 35 9.61 -8.36 -1.92
CA ASN A 35 10.75 -9.25 -2.11
C ASN A 35 12.01 -8.39 -2.22
N VAL A 36 12.89 -8.47 -1.22
CA VAL A 36 14.14 -7.70 -1.16
C VAL A 36 15.30 -8.63 -1.53
N LEU A 37 16.08 -8.23 -2.55
CA LEU A 37 17.31 -8.91 -2.95
C LEU A 37 18.50 -7.98 -2.69
N VAL A 38 19.43 -8.45 -1.87
CA VAL A 38 20.70 -7.76 -1.61
C VAL A 38 21.80 -8.56 -2.31
N ILE A 39 22.47 -7.93 -3.28
CA ILE A 39 23.67 -8.45 -3.91
C ILE A 39 24.80 -7.53 -3.46
N TRP A 40 25.83 -8.10 -2.85
CA TRP A 40 27.00 -7.36 -2.42
C TRP A 40 28.28 -8.07 -2.86
N GLY A 41 29.32 -7.29 -3.14
CA GLY A 41 30.66 -7.78 -3.43
C GLY A 41 31.60 -7.33 -2.32
N ASP A 42 32.48 -8.23 -1.89
CA ASP A 42 33.41 -8.03 -0.77
C ASP A 42 34.50 -6.99 -1.10
N ASP A 43 35.11 -7.11 -2.29
CA ASP A 43 36.18 -6.23 -2.78
C ASP A 43 35.99 -5.90 -4.27
N ILE A 44 34.85 -5.29 -4.63
CA ILE A 44 34.60 -4.83 -6.01
C ILE A 44 35.01 -3.36 -6.16
N GLY A 45 36.20 -3.16 -6.72
CA GLY A 45 36.73 -1.84 -7.05
C GLY A 45 36.21 -1.30 -8.38
N THR A 46 36.36 0.01 -8.58
CA THR A 46 35.93 0.72 -9.80
C THR A 46 36.45 0.06 -11.07
N TRP A 47 37.68 -0.46 -11.07
CA TRP A 47 38.34 -1.07 -12.22
C TRP A 47 37.87 -2.49 -12.55
N ASN A 48 37.21 -3.18 -11.63
CA ASN A 48 36.68 -4.53 -11.87
C ASN A 48 35.45 -4.50 -12.78
N ILE A 49 34.74 -3.37 -12.85
CA ILE A 49 33.59 -3.19 -13.72
C ILE A 49 34.08 -2.72 -15.09
N SER A 50 33.82 -3.54 -16.12
CA SER A 50 34.27 -3.31 -17.50
C SER A 50 33.84 -1.94 -18.04
N HIS A 51 32.66 -1.48 -17.64
CA HIS A 51 32.12 -0.17 -17.98
C HIS A 51 33.05 0.98 -17.56
N ASN A 52 33.62 0.90 -16.36
CA ASN A 52 34.48 1.93 -15.80
C ASN A 52 35.91 1.85 -16.33
N SER A 53 36.42 0.64 -16.56
CA SER A 53 37.75 0.41 -17.11
C SER A 53 37.78 0.43 -18.65
N ARG A 54 36.65 0.67 -19.33
CA ARG A 54 36.50 0.64 -20.81
C ARG A 54 37.08 -0.63 -21.45
N GLY A 55 36.84 -1.78 -20.83
CA GLY A 55 37.33 -3.06 -21.34
C GLY A 55 38.85 -3.28 -21.24
N MET A 56 39.62 -2.40 -20.58
CA MET A 56 41.08 -2.58 -20.40
C MET A 56 41.45 -3.84 -19.61
N MET A 57 40.55 -4.34 -18.75
CA MET A 57 40.72 -5.61 -18.02
C MET A 57 40.32 -6.84 -18.85
N GLY A 58 40.00 -6.68 -20.15
CA GLY A 58 39.58 -7.76 -21.04
C GLY A 58 38.12 -8.21 -20.88
N TYR A 59 37.38 -7.63 -19.94
CA TYR A 59 35.95 -7.84 -19.80
C TYR A 59 35.16 -7.12 -20.91
N LYS A 60 34.12 -7.77 -21.43
CA LYS A 60 33.22 -7.18 -22.43
C LYS A 60 32.36 -6.07 -21.78
N THR A 61 32.14 -5.01 -22.52
CA THR A 61 31.13 -3.96 -22.23
C THR A 61 29.93 -4.14 -23.11
#